data_AF-A0A5C7FH29-F1
#
_entry.id   AF-A0A5C7FH29-F1
#
_cell.length_a   1.000
_cell.length_b   1.000
_cell.length_c   1.000
_cell.angle_alpha   90.00
_cell.angle_beta   90.00
_cell.angle_gamma   90.00
#
_symmetry.space_group_name_H-M   'P 1'
#
loop_
_entity.id
_entity.type
_entity.pdbx_description
1 polymer ?
#
loop_
_entity_poly.entity_id
_entity_poly.type
_entity_poly.pdbx_seq_one_letter_code
_entity_poly.pdbx_strand_id
1 'polypeptide(L)'
;MKYILVLLLSLNLTTLSAQSSSQSVSEVSSDDGYLFAVKLDKQQKQKLLSAFEKITGNELNVKVTGLLVEEYENGTVVELNTRKNRLSVNYSGTNETAKQEARKLAVAIQDILNLAPAPAPPH
;
A
#
# COMPACT_ATOMS: atom_id res chain seq x y z
N MET A 1 39.80 26.85 -29.44
CA MET A 1 38.53 26.72 -28.71
C MET A 1 37.55 25.81 -29.47
N LYS A 2 37.78 24.49 -29.50
CA LYS A 2 36.92 23.53 -30.24
C LYS A 2 36.42 22.34 -29.42
N TYR A 3 36.85 22.20 -28.16
CA TYR A 3 36.56 21.02 -27.34
C TYR A 3 35.53 21.24 -26.22
N ILE A 4 35.06 22.48 -26.03
CA ILE A 4 34.10 22.80 -24.95
C ILE A 4 32.69 22.31 -25.29
N LEU A 5 32.36 22.22 -26.59
CA LEU A 5 31.02 21.85 -27.05
C LEU A 5 30.72 20.35 -26.89
N VAL A 6 31.74 19.49 -26.92
CA VAL A 6 31.57 18.01 -26.81
C VAL A 6 31.32 17.59 -25.36
N LEU A 7 31.85 18.33 -24.37
CA LEU A 7 31.66 18.02 -22.95
C LEU A 7 30.22 18.30 -22.48
N LEU A 8 29.48 19.16 -23.18
CA LEU A 8 28.10 19.55 -22.83
C LEU A 8 27.04 18.52 -23.29
N LEU A 9 27.35 17.69 -24.30
CA LEU A 9 26.39 16.67 -24.78
C LEU A 9 26.33 15.43 -23.89
N SER A 10 27.36 15.10 -23.11
CA SER A 10 27.39 13.90 -22.27
C SER A 10 26.62 14.04 -20.95
N LEU A 11 26.25 15.26 -20.54
CA LEU A 11 25.51 15.52 -19.29
C LEU A 11 23.98 15.31 -19.41
N ASN A 12 23.44 15.01 -20.59
CA ASN A 12 21.99 14.88 -20.79
C ASN A 12 21.47 13.43 -20.72
N LEU A 13 22.30 12.43 -20.46
CA LEU A 13 21.87 11.01 -20.41
C LEU A 13 21.52 10.49 -19.02
N THR A 14 21.71 11.25 -17.94
CA THR A 14 21.61 10.72 -16.56
C THR A 14 20.31 11.04 -15.83
N THR A 15 19.36 11.76 -16.41
CA THR A 15 18.14 12.19 -15.70
C THR A 15 16.94 11.26 -15.86
N LEU A 16 17.07 10.12 -16.53
CA LEU A 16 15.94 9.20 -16.79
C LEU A 16 15.76 8.09 -15.73
N SER A 17 16.21 8.29 -14.50
CA SER A 17 16.11 7.30 -13.41
C SER A 17 15.26 7.79 -12.24
N ALA A 18 14.11 8.38 -12.55
CA ALA A 18 13.04 8.60 -11.58
C ALA A 18 11.71 8.16 -12.20
N GLN A 19 11.68 6.92 -12.72
CA GLN A 19 10.41 6.29 -13.06
C GLN A 19 9.65 6.08 -11.76
N SER A 20 8.74 7.00 -11.45
CA SER A 20 7.99 7.05 -10.20
C SER A 20 7.15 5.79 -10.07
N SER A 21 7.66 4.82 -9.30
CA SER A 21 6.82 3.81 -8.67
C SER A 21 5.88 4.57 -7.72
N SER A 22 4.68 4.91 -8.18
CA SER A 22 3.69 5.64 -7.38
C SER A 22 3.08 4.68 -6.36
N GLN A 23 3.82 4.48 -5.28
CA GLN A 23 3.33 3.84 -4.07
C GLN A 23 2.82 4.95 -3.15
N SER A 24 1.58 4.81 -2.70
CA SER A 24 0.97 5.72 -1.73
C SER A 24 0.51 4.91 -0.53
N VAL A 25 0.99 5.30 0.65
CA VAL A 25 0.57 4.73 1.93
C VAL A 25 -0.14 5.84 2.69
N SER A 26 -1.32 5.53 3.23
CA SER A 26 -2.12 6.43 4.03
C SER A 26 -2.56 5.70 5.29
N GLU A 27 -2.31 6.32 6.43
CA GLU A 27 -2.72 5.80 7.73
C GLU A 27 -3.40 6.93 8.50
N VAL A 28 -4.58 6.66 9.02
CA VAL A 28 -5.39 7.58 9.81
C VAL A 28 -5.84 6.81 11.04
N SER A 29 -5.51 7.34 12.21
CA SER A 29 -6.05 6.84 13.47
C SER A 29 -6.79 7.97 14.15
N SER A 30 -8.04 7.73 14.51
CA SER A 30 -8.89 8.64 15.28
C SER A 30 -9.40 7.93 16.54
N ASP A 31 -10.15 8.63 17.38
CA ASP A 31 -10.79 8.00 18.54
C ASP A 31 -11.86 7.00 18.09
N ASP A 32 -12.59 7.32 17.01
CA ASP A 32 -13.71 6.51 16.50
C ASP A 32 -13.30 5.43 15.48
N GLY A 33 -12.00 5.21 15.27
CA GLY A 33 -11.56 4.17 14.35
C GLY A 33 -10.12 4.24 13.87
N TYR A 34 -9.82 3.39 12.91
CA TYR A 34 -8.53 3.23 12.28
C TYR A 34 -8.69 2.90 10.80
N LEU A 35 -7.95 3.60 9.94
CA LEU A 35 -7.90 3.34 8.51
C LEU A 35 -6.45 3.29 8.05
N PHE A 36 -6.08 2.17 7.45
CA PHE A 36 -4.85 2.01 6.71
C PHE A 36 -5.18 1.71 5.25
N ALA A 37 -4.46 2.33 4.33
CA ALA A 37 -4.59 2.07 2.91
C ALA A 37 -3.24 2.18 2.21
N VAL A 38 -2.91 1.14 1.44
CA VAL A 38 -1.80 1.16 0.49
C VAL A 38 -2.36 1.09 -0.93
N LYS A 39 -1.83 1.93 -1.81
CA LYS A 39 -2.03 1.88 -3.24
C LYS A 39 -0.69 1.64 -3.92
N LEU A 40 -0.62 0.63 -4.78
CA LEU A 40 0.56 0.28 -5.56
C LEU A 40 0.34 0.52 -7.06
N ASP A 41 1.44 0.56 -7.80
CA ASP A 41 1.40 0.58 -9.26
C ASP A 41 0.79 -0.73 -9.82
N LYS A 42 0.22 -0.67 -11.03
CA LYS A 42 -0.28 -1.83 -11.78
C LYS A 42 0.78 -2.93 -11.91
N GLN A 43 2.04 -2.58 -12.06
CA GLN A 43 3.16 -3.54 -12.15
C GLN A 43 3.35 -4.35 -10.86
N GLN A 44 2.87 -3.84 -9.72
CA GLN A 44 3.00 -4.48 -8.40
C GLN A 44 1.69 -5.13 -7.92
N LYS A 45 0.67 -5.24 -8.79
CA LYS A 45 -0.62 -5.84 -8.47
C LYS A 45 -0.50 -7.25 -7.86
N GLN A 46 0.44 -8.06 -8.35
CA GLN A 46 0.68 -9.41 -7.82
C GLN A 46 1.16 -9.38 -6.37
N LYS A 47 2.04 -8.44 -6.00
CA LYS A 47 2.49 -8.30 -4.61
C LYS A 47 1.33 -7.98 -3.68
N LEU A 48 0.43 -7.11 -4.14
CA LEU A 48 -0.75 -6.69 -3.39
C LEU A 48 -1.76 -7.84 -3.19
N LEU A 49 -1.94 -8.68 -4.23
CA LEU A 49 -2.72 -9.92 -4.12
C LEU A 49 -2.10 -10.87 -3.09
N SER A 50 -0.82 -11.17 -3.20
CA SER A 50 -0.14 -12.06 -2.26
C SER A 50 -0.12 -11.54 -0.82
N ALA A 51 -0.10 -10.22 -0.63
CA ALA A 51 -0.23 -9.63 0.70
C ALA A 51 -1.62 -9.90 1.29
N PHE A 52 -2.68 -9.70 0.51
CA PHE A 52 -4.04 -10.02 0.94
C PHE A 52 -4.20 -11.51 1.28
N GLU A 53 -3.71 -12.41 0.42
CA GLU A 53 -3.78 -13.87 0.65
C GLU A 53 -3.06 -14.28 1.95
N LYS A 54 -1.88 -13.71 2.22
CA LYS A 54 -1.12 -14.00 3.44
C LYS A 54 -1.82 -13.54 4.72
N ILE A 55 -2.58 -12.45 4.63
CA ILE A 55 -3.23 -11.84 5.80
C ILE A 55 -4.56 -12.53 6.10
N THR A 56 -5.30 -12.83 5.05
CA THR A 56 -6.63 -13.43 5.14
C THR A 56 -6.59 -14.95 5.21
N GLY A 57 -5.49 -15.57 4.76
CA GLY A 57 -5.38 -17.01 4.59
C GLY A 57 -6.18 -17.54 3.39
N ASN A 58 -6.82 -16.66 2.62
CA ASN A 58 -7.59 -17.02 1.45
C ASN A 58 -6.67 -17.18 0.24
N GLU A 59 -6.64 -18.38 -0.36
CA GLU A 59 -5.97 -18.59 -1.65
C GLU A 59 -6.81 -18.00 -2.77
N LEU A 60 -6.35 -16.91 -3.39
CA LEU A 60 -7.02 -16.30 -4.51
C LEU A 60 -6.49 -16.91 -5.80
N ASN A 61 -7.38 -17.49 -6.60
CA ASN A 61 -7.01 -17.82 -7.98
C ASN A 61 -6.55 -16.54 -8.69
N VAL A 62 -5.40 -16.60 -9.40
CA VAL A 62 -4.62 -15.46 -9.96
C VAL A 62 -5.42 -14.50 -10.87
N LYS A 63 -6.70 -14.80 -11.16
CA LYS A 63 -7.61 -14.02 -12.01
C LYS A 63 -8.65 -13.19 -11.25
N VAL A 64 -8.53 -12.97 -9.94
CA VAL A 64 -9.51 -12.10 -9.25
C VAL A 64 -9.43 -10.66 -9.77
N THR A 65 -10.58 -10.17 -10.24
CA THR A 65 -10.78 -8.80 -10.73
C THR A 65 -12.04 -8.23 -10.11
N GLY A 66 -11.94 -7.09 -9.42
CA GLY A 66 -13.03 -6.54 -8.63
C GLY A 66 -12.60 -6.07 -7.24
N LEU A 67 -13.59 -6.07 -6.36
CA LEU A 67 -13.48 -5.75 -4.94
C LEU A 67 -13.60 -7.05 -4.15
N LEU A 68 -12.66 -7.29 -3.26
CA LEU A 68 -12.73 -8.33 -2.24
C LEU A 68 -12.81 -7.63 -0.89
N VAL A 69 -13.72 -8.09 -0.05
CA VAL A 69 -13.94 -7.56 1.29
C VAL A 69 -13.99 -8.73 2.23
N GLU A 70 -13.23 -8.64 3.31
CA GLU A 70 -13.22 -9.61 4.38
C GLU A 70 -13.44 -8.88 5.70
N GLU A 71 -14.43 -9.34 6.46
CA GLU A 71 -14.84 -8.75 7.72
C GLU A 71 -14.61 -9.76 8.83
N TYR A 72 -13.87 -9.35 9.85
CA TYR A 72 -13.58 -10.14 11.04
C TYR A 72 -14.64 -9.88 12.12
N GLU A 73 -14.80 -10.82 13.05
CA GLU A 73 -15.78 -10.73 14.14
C GLU A 73 -15.59 -9.49 15.05
N ASN A 74 -14.38 -8.94 15.08
CA ASN A 74 -14.03 -7.73 15.83
C ASN A 74 -14.47 -6.43 15.12
N GLY A 75 -15.11 -6.50 13.95
CA GLY A 75 -15.52 -5.35 13.13
C GLY A 75 -14.41 -4.75 12.28
N THR A 76 -13.24 -5.41 12.18
CA THR A 76 -12.18 -5.01 11.26
C THR A 76 -12.50 -5.52 9.86
N VAL A 77 -12.36 -4.63 8.88
CA VAL A 77 -12.62 -4.90 7.46
C VAL A 77 -11.32 -4.77 6.67
N VAL A 78 -10.94 -5.83 5.96
CA VAL A 78 -9.84 -5.84 5.00
C VAL A 78 -10.42 -5.81 3.59
N GLU A 79 -10.11 -4.76 2.84
CA GLU A 79 -10.58 -4.55 1.48
C GLU A 79 -9.43 -4.61 0.49
N LEU A 80 -9.55 -5.48 -0.52
CA LEU A 80 -8.69 -5.55 -1.68
C LEU A 80 -9.44 -5.08 -2.94
N ASN A 81 -9.05 -3.92 -3.46
CA ASN A 81 -9.53 -3.40 -4.73
C ASN A 81 -8.50 -3.59 -5.84
N THR A 82 -8.64 -4.67 -6.60
CA THR A 82 -7.74 -5.04 -7.71
C THR A 82 -7.90 -4.16 -8.96
N ARG A 83 -8.97 -3.36 -9.05
CA ARG A 83 -9.17 -2.36 -10.11
C ARG A 83 -8.43 -1.05 -9.80
N LYS A 84 -8.40 -0.67 -8.53
CA LYS A 84 -7.70 0.52 -8.02
C LYS A 84 -6.27 0.23 -7.54
N ASN A 85 -5.84 -1.04 -7.54
CA ASN A 85 -4.60 -1.54 -6.95
C ASN A 85 -4.41 -1.05 -5.52
N ARG A 86 -5.46 -1.21 -4.71
CA ARG A 86 -5.51 -0.71 -3.33
C ARG A 86 -5.83 -1.86 -2.39
N LEU A 87 -5.09 -1.93 -1.29
CA LEU A 87 -5.37 -2.77 -0.14
C LEU A 87 -5.59 -1.85 1.06
N SER A 88 -6.66 -2.06 1.81
CA SER A 88 -6.96 -1.26 2.99
C SER A 88 -7.46 -2.11 4.14
N VAL A 89 -7.15 -1.66 5.35
CA VAL A 89 -7.67 -2.18 6.60
C VAL A 89 -8.44 -1.03 7.25
N ASN A 90 -9.70 -1.26 7.58
CA ASN A 90 -10.55 -0.29 8.24
C ASN A 90 -11.15 -0.91 9.49
N TYR A 91 -11.21 -0.15 10.56
CA TYR A 91 -11.96 -0.45 11.75
C TYR A 91 -12.72 0.80 12.18
N SER A 92 -14.02 0.67 12.39
CA SER A 92 -14.88 1.76 12.86
C SER A 92 -15.53 1.33 14.17
N GLY A 93 -15.19 2.03 15.25
CA GLY A 93 -15.64 1.70 16.60
C GLY A 93 -14.66 2.16 17.68
N THR A 94 -15.06 1.98 18.93
CA THR A 94 -14.34 2.45 20.12
C THR A 94 -13.61 1.34 20.88
N ASN A 95 -13.76 0.07 20.45
CA ASN A 95 -13.00 -1.04 21.04
C ASN A 95 -11.51 -0.94 20.67
N GLU A 96 -10.71 -0.56 21.66
CA GLU A 96 -9.25 -0.40 21.52
C GLU A 96 -8.52 -1.71 21.18
N THR A 97 -9.03 -2.87 21.59
CA THR A 97 -8.43 -4.17 21.22
C THR A 97 -8.56 -4.43 19.72
N ALA A 98 -9.75 -4.21 19.15
CA ALA A 98 -10.00 -4.36 17.72
C ALA A 98 -9.17 -3.35 16.90
N LYS A 99 -9.04 -2.12 17.39
CA LYS A 99 -8.19 -1.08 16.79
C LYS A 99 -6.71 -1.48 16.78
N GLN A 100 -6.21 -2.09 17.85
CA GLN A 100 -4.84 -2.61 17.91
C GLN A 100 -4.65 -3.80 16.94
N GLU A 101 -5.64 -4.66 16.79
CA GLU A 101 -5.61 -5.75 15.81
C GLU A 101 -5.57 -5.21 14.37
N ALA A 102 -6.39 -4.21 14.04
CA ALA A 102 -6.35 -3.54 12.74
C ALA A 102 -4.98 -2.89 12.45
N ARG A 103 -4.34 -2.29 13.47
CA ARG A 103 -2.96 -1.79 13.37
C ARG A 103 -1.94 -2.91 13.14
N LYS A 104 -2.05 -4.04 13.84
CA LYS A 104 -1.17 -5.20 13.61
C LYS A 104 -1.28 -5.71 12.18
N LEU A 105 -2.48 -5.77 11.62
CA LEU A 105 -2.70 -6.14 10.22
C LEU A 105 -2.06 -5.12 9.27
N ALA A 106 -2.18 -3.82 9.55
CA ALA A 106 -1.52 -2.78 8.77
C ALA A 106 0.02 -2.91 8.77
N VAL A 107 0.62 -3.17 9.94
CA VAL A 107 2.07 -3.43 10.05
C VAL A 107 2.46 -4.67 9.25
N ALA A 108 1.68 -5.75 9.34
CA ALA A 108 1.94 -6.95 8.54
C ALA A 108 1.89 -6.67 7.03
N ILE A 109 0.95 -5.82 6.56
CA ILE A 109 0.89 -5.39 5.16
C ILE A 109 2.17 -4.63 4.79
N GLN A 110 2.60 -3.68 5.63
CA GLN A 110 3.82 -2.90 5.40
C GLN A 110 5.05 -3.79 5.29
N ASP A 111 5.18 -4.77 6.19
CA ASP A 111 6.30 -5.72 6.22
C ASP A 111 6.31 -6.62 4.98
N ILE A 112 5.17 -7.20 4.60
CA ILE A 112 5.06 -8.10 3.43
C ILE A 112 5.40 -7.35 2.14
N LEU A 113 4.94 -6.11 2.02
CA LEU A 113 5.12 -5.30 0.82
C LEU A 113 6.42 -4.48 0.85
N ASN A 114 7.20 -4.55 1.94
CA ASN A 114 8.42 -3.76 2.18
C ASN A 114 8.19 -2.26 1.94
N LEU A 115 7.08 -1.74 2.47
CA LEU A 115 6.68 -0.34 2.30
C LEU A 115 7.43 0.54 3.30
N ALA A 116 7.78 1.76 2.89
CA ALA A 116 8.14 2.79 3.87
C ALA A 116 6.96 3.02 4.84
N PRO A 117 7.24 3.28 6.13
CA PRO A 117 6.19 3.54 7.11
C PRO A 117 5.30 4.68 6.65
N ALA A 118 3.99 4.57 6.94
CA ALA A 118 3.04 5.60 6.58
C ALA A 118 3.44 6.96 7.20
N PRO A 119 3.20 8.08 6.50
CA PRO A 119 3.41 9.40 7.09
C PRO A 119 2.53 9.55 8.33
N ALA A 120 3.07 10.15 9.39
CA ALA A 120 2.33 10.38 10.63
C ALA A 120 1.05 11.19 10.33
N PRO A 121 -0.08 10.87 11.00
CA PRO A 121 -1.32 11.60 10.80
C PRO A 121 -1.15 13.09 11.18
N PRO A 122 -1.79 14.03 10.44
CA PRO A 122 -1.76 15.45 10.80
C PRO A 122 -2.45 15.66 12.16
N HIS A 123 -1.77 16.39 13.05
CA HIS A 123 -2.24 16.77 14.39
C HIS A 123 -3.34 17.84 14.34
#